data_AF-A0A957HNM4-F1
#
_entry.id   AF-A0A957HNM4-F1
#
_cell.length_a   1.000
_cell.length_b   1.000
_cell.length_c   1.000
_cell.angle_alpha   90.00
_cell.angle_beta   90.00
_cell.angle_gamma   90.00
#
_symmetry.space_group_name_H-M   'P 1'
#
loop_
_entity.id
_entity.type
_entity.pdbx_description
1 polymer ?
#
loop_
_entity_poly.entity_id
_entity_poly.type
_entity_poly.pdbx_seq_one_letter_code
_entity_poly.pdbx_strand_id
1 'polypeptide(L)'
;MHTNRDVVIVGAARTPTGKLAGNLSTKTAPELGGIAIEAAVSRSGIDPGTIYEVLMGNVVQAGTGQAPARQAALKAGLDPTIGAVTLNKVCGSGLKTVMLAA
;
A
#
# COMPACT_ATOMS: atom_id res chain seq x y z
N MET A 1 -5.86 25.07 6.68
CA MET A 1 -6.44 23.75 6.34
C MET A 1 -7.59 23.49 7.31
N HIS A 2 -8.74 24.08 7.02
CA HIS A 2 -10.03 23.80 7.65
C HIS A 2 -11.03 23.85 6.50
N THR A 3 -11.20 22.70 5.86
CA THR A 3 -12.33 22.39 4.99
C THR A 3 -13.14 21.35 5.73
N ASN A 4 -14.44 21.26 5.50
CA ASN A 4 -15.39 20.39 6.22
C ASN A 4 -15.20 18.87 5.91
N ARG A 5 -13.96 18.44 5.67
CA ARG A 5 -13.52 17.10 5.33
C ARG A 5 -12.16 16.88 5.98
N ASP A 6 -12.18 16.59 7.27
CA ASP A 6 -11.00 16.16 7.99
C ASP A 6 -10.62 14.74 7.56
N VAL A 7 -9.33 14.53 7.29
CA VAL A 7 -8.79 13.22 6.93
C VAL A 7 -8.25 12.56 8.19
N VAL A 8 -8.69 11.33 8.44
CA VAL A 8 -8.32 10.54 9.62
C VAL A 8 -7.71 9.21 9.21
N ILE A 9 -6.79 8.69 10.04
CA ILE A 9 -6.21 7.36 9.86
C ILE A 9 -7.05 6.37 10.63
N VAL A 10 -7.76 5.49 9.93
CA VAL A 10 -8.65 4.48 10.53
C VAL A 10 -7.97 3.13 10.77
N GLY A 11 -6.83 2.86 10.15
CA GLY A 11 -6.07 1.62 10.35
C GLY A 11 -4.62 1.73 9.87
N ALA A 12 -3.74 0.95 10.48
CA ALA A 12 -2.32 0.90 10.13
C ALA A 12 -1.71 -0.48 10.42
N ALA A 13 -0.85 -0.93 9.52
CA ALA A 13 -0.06 -2.15 9.68
C ALA A 13 1.25 -2.04 8.91
N ARG A 14 2.20 -2.91 9.27
CA ARG A 14 3.47 -3.09 8.56
C ARG A 14 3.92 -4.54 8.67
N THR A 15 4.72 -4.97 7.71
CA THR A 15 5.50 -6.19 7.84
C THR A 15 6.67 -5.99 8.82
N PRO A 16 7.30 -7.07 9.30
CA PRO A 16 8.65 -6.99 9.86
C PRO A 16 9.63 -6.45 8.81
N THR A 17 10.68 -5.74 9.25
CA THR A 17 11.75 -5.29 8.35
C THR A 17 12.79 -6.41 8.22
N GLY A 18 12.96 -6.95 7.01
CA GLY A 18 13.96 -7.95 6.71
C GLY A 18 15.35 -7.34 6.48
N LYS A 19 16.41 -8.10 6.78
CA LYS A 19 17.77 -7.79 6.30
C LYS A 19 17.88 -8.16 4.81
N LEU A 20 18.80 -7.50 4.10
CA LEU A 20 19.13 -7.85 2.72
C LEU A 20 19.50 -9.34 2.63
N ALA A 21 18.91 -10.05 1.65
CA ALA A 21 19.04 -11.50 1.49
C ALA A 21 18.64 -12.34 2.73
N GLY A 22 17.83 -11.79 3.64
CA GLY A 22 17.37 -12.46 4.86
C GLY A 22 16.00 -13.13 4.73
N ASN A 23 15.29 -13.24 5.86
CA ASN A 23 14.06 -14.03 6.01
C ASN A 23 12.88 -13.64 5.11
N LEU A 24 12.87 -12.42 4.56
CA LEU A 24 11.82 -11.93 3.66
C LEU A 24 12.26 -11.89 2.19
N SER A 25 13.46 -12.40 1.87
CA SER A 25 14.03 -12.33 0.51
C SER A 25 13.25 -13.11 -0.54
N THR A 26 12.47 -14.11 -0.13
CA THR A 26 11.60 -14.90 -1.01
C THR A 26 10.28 -14.21 -1.34
N LYS A 27 9.99 -13.05 -0.74
CA LYS A 27 8.78 -12.27 -1.00
C LYS A 27 9.07 -11.08 -1.90
N THR A 28 8.25 -10.89 -2.91
CA THR A 28 8.29 -9.73 -3.80
C THR A 28 7.79 -8.47 -3.09
N ALA A 29 8.17 -7.29 -3.57
CA ALA A 29 7.67 -6.02 -3.02
C ALA A 29 6.13 -5.94 -3.01
N PRO A 30 5.40 -6.34 -4.08
CA PRO A 30 3.94 -6.38 -4.04
C PRO A 30 3.36 -7.42 -3.07
N GLU A 31 4.03 -8.55 -2.82
CA GLU A 31 3.61 -9.50 -1.77
C GLU A 31 3.65 -8.86 -0.39
N LEU A 32 4.76 -8.21 -0.05
CA LEU A 32 4.92 -7.54 1.23
C LEU A 32 3.93 -6.37 1.37
N GLY A 33 3.70 -5.62 0.28
CA GLY A 33 2.68 -4.58 0.22
C GLY A 33 1.28 -5.11 0.45
N GLY A 34 0.91 -6.22 -0.22
CA GLY A 34 -0.40 -6.86 -0.07
C GLY A 34 -0.68 -7.30 1.37
N ILE A 35 0.30 -7.96 2.02
CA ILE A 35 0.20 -8.37 3.43
C ILE A 35 -0.04 -7.16 4.35
N ALA A 36 0.68 -6.05 4.11
CA ALA A 36 0.51 -4.85 4.92
C ALA A 36 -0.85 -4.17 4.70
N ILE A 37 -1.33 -4.12 3.45
CA ILE A 37 -2.64 -3.55 3.09
C ILE A 37 -3.76 -4.38 3.72
N GLU A 38 -3.75 -5.70 3.53
CA GLU A 38 -4.74 -6.63 4.11
C GLU A 38 -4.85 -6.43 5.63
N ALA A 39 -3.70 -6.42 6.32
CA ALA A 39 -3.68 -6.23 7.77
C ALA A 39 -4.17 -4.84 8.19
N ALA A 40 -3.88 -3.79 7.43
CA ALA A 40 -4.35 -2.43 7.74
C ALA A 40 -5.87 -2.28 7.57
N VAL A 41 -6.43 -2.87 6.51
CA VAL A 41 -7.87 -2.89 6.24
C VAL A 41 -8.62 -3.74 7.26
N SER A 42 -8.09 -4.92 7.60
CA SER A 42 -8.68 -5.76 8.65
C SER A 42 -8.72 -5.03 10.01
N ARG A 43 -7.66 -4.30 10.36
CA ARG A 43 -7.56 -3.56 11.63
C ARG A 43 -8.40 -2.28 11.67
N SER A 44 -8.74 -1.70 10.51
CA SER A 44 -9.57 -0.50 10.49
C SER A 44 -11.04 -0.79 10.77
N GLY A 45 -11.48 -2.05 10.62
CA GLY A 45 -12.87 -2.45 10.82
C GLY A 45 -13.85 -1.85 9.80
N ILE A 46 -13.35 -1.23 8.72
CA ILE A 46 -14.19 -0.71 7.64
C ILE A 46 -14.63 -1.85 6.72
N ASP A 47 -15.73 -1.64 6.01
CA ASP A 47 -16.09 -2.51 4.89
C ASP A 47 -15.05 -2.35 3.75
N PRO A 48 -14.33 -3.42 3.36
CA PRO A 48 -13.37 -3.35 2.25
C PRO A 48 -13.97 -2.84 0.93
N GLY A 49 -15.28 -3.02 0.71
CA GLY A 49 -15.98 -2.50 -0.47
C GLY A 49 -16.06 -0.98 -0.55
N THR A 50 -15.74 -0.26 0.54
CA THR A 50 -15.68 1.21 0.56
C THR A 50 -14.35 1.77 0.06
N ILE A 51 -13.34 0.92 -0.13
CA ILE A 51 -12.04 1.33 -0.66
C ILE A 51 -12.15 1.48 -2.17
N TYR A 52 -11.76 2.64 -2.70
CA TYR A 52 -11.86 2.94 -4.14
C TYR A 52 -10.50 3.16 -4.82
N GLU A 53 -9.42 3.34 -4.06
CA GLU A 53 -8.08 3.55 -4.62
C GLU A 53 -6.96 3.10 -3.66
N VAL A 54 -5.84 2.61 -4.22
CA VAL A 54 -4.62 2.26 -3.47
C VAL A 54 -3.42 3.06 -3.99
N LEU A 55 -2.80 3.86 -3.12
CA LEU A 55 -1.53 4.53 -3.41
C LEU A 55 -0.40 3.83 -2.65
N MET A 56 0.56 3.24 -3.37
CA MET A 56 1.70 2.54 -2.77
C MET A 56 3.04 3.10 -3.26
N GLY A 57 3.95 3.38 -2.32
CA GLY A 57 5.29 3.81 -2.64
C GLY A 57 6.18 2.63 -3.02
N ASN A 58 6.86 2.69 -4.17
CA ASN A 58 7.90 1.71 -4.54
C ASN A 58 9.01 2.39 -5.38
N VAL A 59 10.24 2.34 -4.89
CA VAL A 59 11.38 3.07 -5.50
C VAL A 59 12.02 2.26 -6.63
N VAL A 60 12.50 1.06 -6.32
CA VAL A 60 13.17 0.18 -7.29
C VAL A 60 12.12 -0.77 -7.87
N GLN A 61 11.55 -0.39 -9.00
CA GLN A 61 10.43 -1.13 -9.64
C GLN A 61 10.89 -2.13 -10.72
N ALA A 62 12.17 -2.09 -11.10
CA ALA A 62 12.71 -3.04 -12.05
C ALA A 62 12.55 -4.47 -11.51
N GLY A 63 12.02 -5.37 -12.33
CA GLY A 63 11.78 -6.77 -11.96
C GLY A 63 10.53 -7.03 -11.10
N THR A 64 9.74 -6.01 -10.74
CA THR A 64 8.51 -6.21 -9.93
C THR A 64 7.26 -6.49 -10.77
N GLY A 65 7.37 -6.53 -12.10
CA GLY A 65 6.23 -6.64 -13.02
C GLY A 65 5.41 -5.35 -13.15
N GLN A 66 4.27 -5.43 -13.82
CA GLN A 66 3.43 -4.27 -14.14
C GLN A 66 2.67 -3.77 -12.91
N ALA A 67 2.61 -2.45 -12.70
CA ALA A 67 1.81 -1.79 -11.67
C ALA A 67 1.94 -2.41 -10.26
N PRO A 68 3.08 -2.21 -9.55
CA PRO A 68 3.33 -2.81 -8.23
C PRO A 68 2.23 -2.55 -7.19
N ALA A 69 1.66 -1.34 -7.13
CA ALA A 69 0.55 -1.00 -6.24
C ALA A 69 -0.71 -1.83 -6.56
N ARG A 70 -0.99 -2.06 -7.84
CA ARG A 70 -2.13 -2.86 -8.29
C ARG A 70 -1.96 -4.32 -7.91
N GLN A 71 -0.76 -4.87 -8.10
CA GLN A 71 -0.43 -6.22 -7.64
C GLN A 71 -0.60 -6.35 -6.12
N ALA A 72 -0.16 -5.37 -5.34
CA ALA A 72 -0.33 -5.36 -3.89
C ALA A 72 -1.81 -5.31 -3.48
N ALA A 73 -2.62 -4.45 -4.12
CA ALA A 73 -4.06 -4.35 -3.88
C ALA A 73 -4.78 -5.69 -4.14
N LEU A 74 -4.48 -6.35 -5.27
CA LEU A 74 -5.04 -7.67 -5.60
C LEU A 74 -4.60 -8.75 -4.61
N LYS A 75 -3.32 -8.75 -4.21
CA LYS A 75 -2.79 -9.69 -3.20
C LYS A 75 -3.39 -9.46 -1.81
N ALA A 76 -3.87 -8.25 -1.52
CA ALA A 76 -4.59 -7.91 -0.29
C ALA A 76 -6.07 -8.29 -0.32
N GLY A 77 -6.57 -8.87 -1.42
CA GLY A 77 -7.98 -9.27 -1.56
C GLY A 77 -8.94 -8.12 -1.83
N LEU A 78 -8.45 -6.95 -2.27
CA LEU A 78 -9.31 -5.81 -2.60
C LEU A 78 -9.99 -5.99 -3.96
N ASP A 79 -11.11 -5.29 -4.16
CA ASP A 79 -11.93 -5.38 -5.37
C ASP A 79 -11.08 -5.07 -6.62
N PRO A 80 -11.11 -5.93 -7.65
CA PRO A 80 -10.32 -5.73 -8.88
C PRO A 80 -10.79 -4.54 -9.72
N THR A 81 -11.84 -3.82 -9.39
CA THR A 81 -12.28 -2.63 -10.13
C THR A 81 -11.61 -1.34 -9.63
N ILE A 82 -11.00 -1.36 -8.44
CA ILE A 82 -10.44 -0.15 -7.82
C ILE A 82 -9.15 0.33 -8.48
N GLY A 83 -8.93 1.64 -8.43
CA GLY A 83 -7.70 2.27 -8.93
C GLY A 83 -6.48 1.90 -8.08
N ALA A 84 -5.29 1.91 -8.70
CA ALA A 84 -4.05 1.77 -7.95
C ALA A 84 -2.89 2.54 -8.61
N VAL A 85 -2.15 3.31 -7.81
CA VAL A 85 -1.05 4.16 -8.27
C VAL A 85 0.23 3.78 -7.54
N THR A 86 1.29 3.50 -8.30
CA THR A 86 2.64 3.30 -7.76
C THR A 86 3.39 4.62 -7.81
N LEU A 87 3.81 5.11 -6.65
CA LEU A 87 4.50 6.39 -6.52
C LEU A 87 5.99 6.20 -6.23
N ASN A 88 6.82 7.03 -6.85
CA ASN A 88 8.25 7.09 -6.60
C ASN A 88 8.69 8.51 -6.29
N LYS A 89 9.05 8.74 -5.03
CA LYS A 89 9.76 9.92 -4.52
C LYS A 89 10.96 9.47 -3.67
N VAL A 90 11.69 8.46 -4.14
CA VAL A 90 12.81 7.82 -3.42
C VAL A 90 12.37 7.44 -1.98
N CYS A 91 13.15 7.74 -0.95
CA CYS A 91 12.83 7.45 0.44
C CYS A 91 11.50 8.10 0.91
N GLY A 92 11.07 9.17 0.25
CA GLY A 92 9.81 9.86 0.55
C GLY A 92 8.57 9.25 -0.11
N SER A 93 8.69 8.15 -0.86
CA SER A 93 7.56 7.55 -1.60
C SER A 93 6.38 7.18 -0.68
N GLY A 94 6.66 6.54 0.46
CA GLY A 94 5.62 6.10 1.39
C GLY A 94 4.90 7.26 2.09
N LEU A 95 5.59 8.33 2.45
CA LEU A 95 4.92 9.50 3.01
C LEU A 95 4.18 10.29 1.92
N LYS A 96 4.73 10.38 0.71
CA LYS A 96 4.09 11.10 -0.41
C LYS A 96 2.78 10.43 -0.82
N THR A 97 2.64 9.11 -0.70
CA THR A 97 1.35 8.44 -0.97
C THR A 97 0.28 8.87 0.03
N VAL A 98 0.61 8.92 1.33
CA VAL A 98 -0.30 9.42 2.37
C VAL A 98 -0.68 10.88 2.13
N MET A 99 0.29 11.73 1.76
CA MET A 99 0.04 13.14 1.43
C MET A 99 -0.82 13.36 0.18
N LEU A 100 -0.88 12.40 -0.75
CA LEU A 100 -1.71 12.50 -1.95
C LEU A 100 -3.11 11.94 -1.73
N ALA A 101 -3.27 11.02 -0.76
CA ALA A 101 -4.55 10.45 -0.38
C ALA A 101 -5.35 11.34 0.58
N ALA A 102 -4.68 12.26 1.28
CA ALA A 102 -5.27 13.24 2.19
C ALA A 102 -5.64 14.54 1.47
#